data_AF-A0A820CJM4-F1
#
_entry.id   AF-A0A820CJM4-F1
#
_cell.length_a   1.000
_cell.length_b   1.000
_cell.length_c   1.000
_cell.angle_alpha   90.00
_cell.angle_beta   90.00
_cell.angle_gamma   90.00
#
_symmetry.space_group_name_H-M   'P 1'
#
loop_
_entity.id
_entity.type
_entity.pdbx_description
1 polymer ?
#
loop_
_entity_poly.entity_id
_entity_poly.type
_entity_poly.pdbx_seq_one_letter_code
_entity_poly.pdbx_strand_id
1 'polypeptide(L)'
;KTAPKVISQLKRDLDAKTRSETYRCRFRLSLNERLDGEIACHLWTPYNRSNVSGKLYISSNFVCFASKVFHQINLIIPFRDIMVIEKQPDNPNSSDIETQSALLIITKERAGTFTFSKFDDREFVLNKLSYLLSQYNETIPPNINIPPIR
;
A
#
# COMPACT_ATOMS: atom_id res chain seq x y z
N LYS A 1 41.24 -1.50 3.12
CA LYS A 1 40.77 -2.33 1.97
C LYS A 1 39.30 -2.65 2.16
N THR A 2 38.39 -2.03 1.41
CA THR A 2 37.17 -2.64 0.81
C THR A 2 36.42 -1.55 0.05
N ALA A 3 36.46 -1.63 -1.28
CA ALA A 3 35.69 -0.76 -2.18
C ALA A 3 34.19 -1.08 -2.09
N PRO A 4 33.28 -0.09 -2.16
CA PRO A 4 31.85 -0.35 -2.27
C PRO A 4 31.59 -1.04 -3.61
N LYS A 5 31.03 -2.26 -3.55
CA LYS A 5 30.59 -3.00 -4.75
C LYS A 5 29.42 -2.24 -5.35
N VAL A 6 29.71 -1.33 -6.29
CA VAL A 6 28.70 -0.63 -7.10
C VAL A 6 27.95 -1.70 -7.87
N ILE A 7 26.75 -2.02 -7.41
CA ILE A 7 25.83 -2.88 -8.14
C ILE A 7 25.51 -2.12 -9.44
N SER A 8 25.97 -2.64 -10.57
CA SER A 8 25.78 -2.04 -11.90
C SER A 8 24.30 -1.70 -12.11
N GLN A 9 24.02 -0.53 -12.70
CA GLN A 9 22.65 -0.06 -13.01
C GLN A 9 21.77 -1.16 -13.63
N LEU A 10 22.33 -1.95 -14.54
CA LEU A 10 21.70 -3.09 -15.20
C LEU A 10 21.21 -4.17 -14.23
N LYS A 11 21.98 -4.48 -13.18
CA LYS A 11 21.61 -5.48 -12.17
C LYS A 11 20.48 -4.98 -11.27
N ARG A 12 20.43 -3.67 -10.99
CA ARG A 12 19.30 -3.04 -10.29
C ARG A 12 18.04 -3.02 -11.14
N ASP A 13 18.18 -2.70 -12.44
CA ASP A 13 17.05 -2.68 -13.38
C ASP A 13 16.43 -4.08 -13.57
N LEU A 14 17.28 -5.12 -13.71
CA LEU A 14 16.83 -6.50 -13.84
C LEU A 14 16.09 -6.99 -12.58
N ASP A 15 16.63 -6.67 -11.40
CA ASP A 15 16.02 -7.01 -10.11
C ASP A 15 14.69 -6.26 -9.89
N ALA A 16 14.59 -4.99 -10.27
CA ALA A 16 13.33 -4.24 -10.26
C ALA A 16 12.30 -4.82 -11.24
N LYS A 17 12.74 -5.28 -12.41
CA LYS A 17 11.90 -5.94 -13.42
C LYS A 17 11.39 -7.28 -12.92
N THR A 18 12.24 -8.12 -12.33
CA THR A 18 11.85 -9.41 -11.74
C THR A 18 10.87 -9.23 -10.58
N ARG A 19 11.08 -8.23 -9.70
CA ARG A 19 10.13 -7.92 -8.63
C ARG A 19 8.78 -7.45 -9.18
N SER A 20 8.80 -6.58 -10.18
CA SER A 20 7.58 -6.15 -10.86
C SER A 20 6.86 -7.34 -11.48
N GLU A 21 7.54 -8.21 -12.22
CA GLU A 21 6.95 -9.42 -12.82
C GLU A 21 6.33 -10.35 -11.77
N THR A 22 7.04 -10.59 -10.67
CA THR A 22 6.55 -11.41 -9.54
C THR A 22 5.30 -10.78 -8.92
N TYR A 23 5.31 -9.48 -8.67
CA TYR A 23 4.17 -8.71 -8.16
C TYR A 23 2.95 -8.85 -9.08
N ARG A 24 3.17 -8.67 -10.39
CA ARG A 24 2.12 -8.75 -11.41
C ARG A 24 1.53 -10.15 -11.50
N CYS A 25 2.36 -11.20 -11.45
CA CYS A 25 1.87 -12.58 -11.39
C CYS A 25 1.09 -12.85 -10.10
N ARG A 26 1.55 -12.35 -8.94
CA ARG A 26 0.91 -12.58 -7.64
C ARG A 26 -0.48 -11.94 -7.55
N PHE A 27 -0.64 -10.72 -8.05
CA PHE A 27 -1.89 -9.97 -7.99
C PHE A 27 -2.68 -9.97 -9.30
N ARG A 28 -2.20 -10.69 -10.33
CA ARG A 28 -2.81 -10.76 -11.68
C ARG A 28 -3.05 -9.37 -12.30
N LEU A 29 -2.06 -8.49 -12.20
CA LEU A 29 -2.14 -7.09 -12.66
C LEU A 29 -1.69 -6.91 -14.13
N SER A 30 -2.19 -5.85 -14.77
CA SER A 30 -1.92 -5.52 -16.19
C SER A 30 -0.43 -5.30 -16.50
N LEU A 31 0.02 -5.60 -17.73
CA LEU A 31 1.40 -5.50 -18.29
C LEU A 31 2.14 -4.17 -18.12
N ASN A 32 1.41 -3.12 -17.79
CA ASN A 32 1.99 -1.79 -17.61
C ASN A 32 2.29 -1.43 -16.14
N GLU A 33 1.81 -2.23 -15.19
CA GLU A 33 2.01 -1.92 -13.77
C GLU A 33 3.45 -2.20 -13.30
N ARG A 34 4.03 -1.22 -12.61
CA ARG A 34 5.38 -1.25 -12.05
C ARG A 34 5.31 -1.20 -10.53
N LEU A 35 6.10 -2.04 -9.87
CA LEU A 35 6.21 -2.02 -8.42
C LEU A 35 7.12 -0.87 -8.00
N ASP A 36 6.59 0.05 -7.20
CA ASP A 36 7.33 1.21 -6.70
C ASP A 36 7.95 0.95 -5.31
N GLY A 37 7.32 0.08 -4.51
CA GLY A 37 7.91 -0.39 -3.26
C GLY A 37 7.13 -1.52 -2.60
N GLU A 38 7.81 -2.29 -1.76
CA GLU A 38 7.21 -3.26 -0.86
C GLU A 38 7.58 -2.93 0.59
N ILE A 39 6.63 -3.08 1.51
CA ILE A 39 6.75 -2.66 2.91
C ILE A 39 6.10 -3.71 3.79
N ALA A 40 6.80 -4.16 4.82
CA ALA A 40 6.22 -5.08 5.80
C ALA A 40 5.20 -4.33 6.66
N CYS A 41 3.99 -4.90 6.80
CA CYS A 41 2.94 -4.33 7.63
C CYS A 41 1.94 -5.42 8.05
N HIS A 42 1.05 -5.07 8.97
CA HIS A 42 -0.06 -5.91 9.38
C HIS A 42 -1.36 -5.32 8.86
N LEU A 43 -2.27 -6.15 8.34
CA LEU A 43 -3.61 -5.75 7.94
C LEU A 43 -4.61 -6.17 9.01
N TRP A 44 -5.36 -5.22 9.55
CA TRP A 44 -6.50 -5.52 10.41
C TRP A 44 -7.65 -6.09 9.59
N THR A 45 -8.16 -7.23 10.01
CA THR A 45 -9.30 -7.89 9.36
C THR A 45 -10.52 -7.81 10.27
N PRO A 46 -11.64 -7.18 9.83
CA PRO A 46 -12.83 -7.07 10.66
C PRO A 46 -13.51 -8.43 10.89
N TYR A 47 -13.39 -9.38 9.95
CA TYR A 47 -14.00 -10.71 10.05
C TYR A 47 -13.36 -11.57 11.14
N ASN A 48 -12.02 -11.64 11.20
CA ASN A 48 -11.31 -12.40 12.22
C ASN A 48 -10.99 -11.58 13.48
N ARG A 49 -11.28 -10.26 13.48
CA ARG A 49 -10.85 -9.29 14.51
C ARG A 49 -9.38 -9.50 14.89
N SER A 50 -8.55 -9.66 13.87
CA SER A 50 -7.15 -10.02 14.05
C SER A 50 -6.27 -9.34 12.99
N ASN A 51 -5.02 -9.09 13.38
CA ASN A 51 -3.97 -8.54 12.54
C ASN A 51 -3.30 -9.65 11.74
N VAL A 52 -3.33 -9.54 10.42
CA VAL A 52 -2.66 -10.47 9.53
C VAL A 52 -1.33 -9.88 9.11
N SER A 53 -0.23 -10.53 9.48
CA SER A 53 1.11 -10.13 9.05
C SER A 53 1.31 -10.36 7.56
N GLY A 54 1.85 -9.37 6.86
CA GLY A 54 2.06 -9.45 5.42
C GLY A 54 2.96 -8.34 4.90
N LYS A 55 2.81 -8.08 3.60
CA LYS A 55 3.51 -7.02 2.89
C LYS A 55 2.51 -6.18 2.09
N LEU A 56 2.63 -4.87 2.25
CA LEU A 56 2.03 -3.88 1.37
C LEU A 56 2.93 -3.69 0.15
N TYR A 57 2.34 -3.68 -1.01
CA TYR A 57 2.95 -3.43 -2.29
C TYR A 57 2.30 -2.19 -2.88
N ILE A 58 3.13 -1.22 -3.24
CA ILE A 58 2.68 0.06 -3.75
C ILE A 58 3.14 0.16 -5.20
N SER A 59 2.19 0.45 -6.08
CA SER A 59 2.42 0.72 -7.50
C SER A 59 1.76 2.03 -7.89
N SER A 60 1.94 2.48 -9.13
CA SER A 60 1.40 3.77 -9.59
C SER A 60 -0.13 3.83 -9.61
N ASN A 61 -0.81 2.71 -9.83
CA ASN A 61 -2.28 2.65 -9.97
C ASN A 61 -2.94 1.74 -8.95
N PHE A 62 -2.18 0.90 -8.23
CA PHE A 62 -2.71 -0.02 -7.23
C PHE A 62 -1.91 -0.02 -5.92
N VAL A 63 -2.63 -0.18 -4.83
CA VAL A 63 -2.12 -0.56 -3.51
C VAL A 63 -2.57 -1.99 -3.26
N CYS A 64 -1.63 -2.90 -3.07
CA CYS A 64 -1.93 -4.31 -2.87
C CYS A 64 -1.35 -4.80 -1.55
N PHE A 65 -2.00 -5.75 -0.91
CA PHE A 65 -1.48 -6.41 0.29
C PHE A 65 -1.49 -7.91 0.11
N ALA A 66 -0.42 -8.59 0.48
CA ALA A 66 -0.40 -10.03 0.57
C ALA A 66 0.04 -10.49 1.96
N SER A 67 -0.72 -11.42 2.54
CA SER A 67 -0.35 -12.09 3.77
C SER A 67 0.96 -12.87 3.60
N LYS A 68 1.74 -12.91 4.68
CA LYS A 68 2.94 -13.75 4.81
C LYS A 68 2.58 -15.23 4.84
N VAL A 69 1.37 -15.56 5.34
CA VAL A 69 0.85 -16.93 5.34
C VAL A 69 0.31 -17.25 3.95
N PHE A 70 0.74 -18.39 3.40
CA PHE A 70 0.31 -18.83 2.07
C PHE A 70 -1.23 -18.93 1.99
N HIS A 71 -1.80 -18.36 0.92
CA HIS A 71 -3.23 -18.43 0.57
C HIS A 71 -4.23 -17.82 1.55
N GLN A 72 -3.79 -17.03 2.53
CA GLN A 72 -4.73 -16.48 3.51
C GLN A 72 -5.47 -15.24 2.97
N ILE A 73 -4.74 -14.16 2.66
CA ILE A 73 -5.33 -12.89 2.22
C ILE A 73 -4.46 -12.24 1.15
N ASN A 74 -5.08 -11.90 0.03
CA ASN A 74 -4.54 -10.98 -0.97
C ASN A 74 -5.58 -9.90 -1.23
N LEU A 75 -5.18 -8.64 -1.12
CA LEU A 75 -6.02 -7.47 -1.32
C LEU A 75 -5.43 -6.65 -2.47
N ILE A 76 -6.30 -6.11 -3.32
CA ILE A 76 -5.95 -5.24 -4.44
C ILE A 76 -6.89 -4.05 -4.35
N ILE A 77 -6.35 -2.87 -4.07
CA ILE A 77 -7.09 -1.61 -4.01
C ILE A 77 -6.55 -0.72 -5.13
N PRO A 78 -7.33 -0.43 -6.18
CA PRO A 78 -6.93 0.58 -7.15
C PRO A 78 -7.00 1.98 -6.53
N PHE A 79 -6.08 2.88 -6.88
CA PHE A 79 -6.08 4.26 -6.38
C PHE A 79 -7.39 5.01 -6.70
N ARG A 80 -8.07 4.62 -7.79
CA ARG A 80 -9.39 5.17 -8.18
C ARG A 80 -10.49 4.96 -7.14
N ASP A 81 -10.37 3.90 -6.35
CA ASP A 81 -11.36 3.55 -5.33
C ASP A 81 -10.95 4.10 -3.97
N ILE A 82 -9.72 4.58 -3.80
CA ILE A 82 -9.26 5.24 -2.58
C ILE A 82 -9.84 6.65 -2.54
N MET A 83 -10.48 6.98 -1.43
CA MET A 83 -10.98 8.34 -1.16
C MET A 83 -10.03 9.11 -0.27
N VAL A 84 -9.59 8.49 0.82
CA VAL A 84 -8.81 9.14 1.87
C VAL A 84 -7.80 8.15 2.43
N ILE A 85 -6.61 8.65 2.74
CA ILE A 85 -5.59 7.93 3.49
C ILE A 85 -5.31 8.74 4.75
N GLU A 86 -5.56 8.17 5.91
CA GLU A 86 -5.43 8.85 7.20
C GLU A 86 -4.44 8.14 8.11
N LYS A 87 -3.77 8.91 8.96
CA LYS A 87 -3.02 8.36 10.08
C LYS A 87 -3.97 8.09 11.24
N GLN A 88 -3.93 6.88 11.78
CA GLN A 88 -4.66 6.61 13.01
C GLN A 88 -3.89 7.22 14.18
N PRO A 89 -4.56 7.94 15.10
CA PRO A 89 -3.93 8.39 16.34
C PRO A 89 -3.48 7.16 17.14
N ASP A 90 -2.21 7.17 17.52
CA ASP A 90 -1.67 6.20 18.45
C ASP A 90 -2.44 6.34 19.78
N ASN A 91 -3.13 5.29 20.22
CA ASN A 91 -3.84 5.33 21.50
C ASN A 91 -2.86 4.96 22.62
N PRO A 92 -2.40 5.93 23.44
CA PRO A 92 -1.40 5.66 24.48
C PRO A 92 -1.92 4.76 25.61
N ASN A 93 -3.24 4.53 25.68
CA ASN A 93 -3.87 3.69 26.70
C ASN A 93 -4.08 2.23 26.24
N SER A 94 -3.82 1.91 24.97
CA SER A 94 -3.83 0.52 24.48
C SER A 94 -2.42 -0.04 24.62
N SER A 95 -2.27 -1.07 25.44
CA SER A 95 -1.03 -1.86 25.53
C SER A 95 -0.77 -2.69 24.27
N ASP A 96 -1.70 -2.67 23.32
CA ASP A 96 -1.61 -3.31 22.01
C ASP A 96 -0.62 -2.57 21.10
N ILE A 97 0.65 -2.99 21.17
CA ILE A 97 1.73 -2.64 20.23
C ILE A 97 1.33 -2.88 18.76
N GLU A 98 0.26 -3.65 18.51
CA GLU A 98 -0.33 -3.90 17.20
C GLU A 98 -1.11 -2.72 16.59
N THR A 99 -1.50 -1.73 17.39
CA THR A 99 -2.22 -0.54 16.90
C THR A 99 -1.32 0.68 16.71
N GLN A 100 -0.07 0.60 17.20
CA GLN A 100 0.91 1.66 17.02
C GLN A 100 1.29 1.82 15.53
N SER A 101 1.44 3.07 15.11
CA SER A 101 1.74 3.43 13.73
C SER A 101 0.74 2.90 12.70
N ALA A 102 -0.56 2.94 13.01
CA ALA A 102 -1.59 2.53 12.05
C ALA A 102 -1.94 3.61 11.00
N LEU A 103 -2.27 3.16 9.79
CA LEU A 103 -2.80 3.93 8.67
C LEU A 103 -4.16 3.36 8.25
N LEU A 104 -5.11 4.24 7.97
CA LEU A 104 -6.41 3.90 7.42
C LEU A 104 -6.45 4.27 5.96
N ILE A 105 -6.89 3.33 5.12
CA ILE A 105 -7.23 3.56 3.72
C ILE A 105 -8.73 3.40 3.59
N ILE A 106 -9.42 4.50 3.30
CA ILE A 106 -10.87 4.54 3.12
C ILE A 106 -11.15 4.50 1.62
N THR A 107 -11.93 3.52 1.19
CA THR A 107 -12.34 3.39 -0.20
C THR A 107 -13.80 3.81 -0.41
N LYS A 108 -14.20 4.01 -1.67
CA LYS A 108 -15.56 4.40 -2.09
C LYS A 108 -16.63 3.35 -1.75
N GLU A 109 -16.23 2.10 -1.55
CA GLU A 109 -17.14 1.02 -1.18
C GLU A 109 -17.58 1.16 0.29
N ARG A 110 -18.88 1.00 0.57
CA ARG A 110 -19.49 1.21 1.91
C ARG A 110 -18.89 0.37 3.05
N ALA A 111 -18.11 -0.66 2.75
CA ALA A 111 -17.43 -1.52 3.72
C ALA A 111 -15.89 -1.51 3.60
N GLY A 112 -15.32 -0.64 2.75
CA GLY A 112 -13.93 -0.74 2.32
C GLY A 112 -12.96 0.15 3.09
N THR A 113 -13.01 0.14 4.42
CA THR A 113 -11.96 0.73 5.25
C THR A 113 -10.94 -0.34 5.61
N PHE A 114 -9.68 -0.10 5.25
CA PHE A 114 -8.57 -1.00 5.51
C PHE A 114 -7.59 -0.35 6.48
N THR A 115 -7.38 -0.98 7.63
CA THR A 115 -6.42 -0.50 8.62
C THR A 115 -5.15 -1.31 8.51
N PHE A 116 -4.04 -0.64 8.24
CA PHE A 116 -2.71 -1.23 8.21
C PHE A 116 -1.92 -0.73 9.42
N SER A 117 -1.09 -1.56 10.03
CA SER A 117 -0.25 -1.18 11.17
C SER A 117 1.14 -1.78 11.07
N LYS A 118 1.98 -1.57 12.10
CA LYS A 118 3.35 -2.10 12.17
C LYS A 118 4.23 -1.64 10.99
N PHE A 119 4.06 -0.39 10.57
CA PHE A 119 4.99 0.22 9.63
C PHE A 119 6.30 0.57 10.33
N ASP A 120 7.42 0.32 9.64
CA ASP A 120 8.76 0.76 10.07
C ASP A 120 8.86 2.29 10.04
N ASP A 121 8.36 2.89 8.95
CA ASP A 121 8.28 4.34 8.77
C ASP A 121 6.88 4.74 8.26
N ARG A 122 5.94 4.94 9.18
CA ARG A 122 4.54 5.29 8.86
C ARG A 122 4.44 6.56 8.02
N GLU A 123 5.22 7.58 8.37
CA GLU A 123 5.15 8.90 7.74
C GLU A 123 5.61 8.82 6.30
N PHE A 124 6.68 8.07 6.02
CA PHE A 124 7.13 7.80 4.65
C PHE A 124 6.03 7.12 3.82
N VAL A 125 5.37 6.08 4.37
CA VAL A 125 4.28 5.38 3.67
C VAL A 125 3.10 6.30 3.40
N LEU A 126 2.67 7.06 4.40
CA LEU A 126 1.58 8.02 4.29
C LEU A 126 1.85 9.04 3.20
N ASN A 127 3.01 9.70 3.24
CA ASN A 127 3.39 10.71 2.26
C ASN A 127 3.45 10.12 0.85
N LYS A 128 4.00 8.92 0.71
CA LYS A 128 4.09 8.23 -0.58
C LYS A 128 2.72 7.88 -1.16
N LEU A 129 1.83 7.29 -0.36
CA LEU A 129 0.48 6.95 -0.81
C LEU A 129 -0.34 8.21 -1.12
N SER A 130 -0.26 9.25 -0.29
CA SER A 130 -0.93 10.53 -0.53
C SER A 130 -0.43 11.21 -1.80
N TYR A 131 0.88 11.19 -2.06
CA TYR A 131 1.46 11.71 -3.29
C TYR A 131 0.92 10.96 -4.52
N LEU A 132 0.93 9.62 -4.48
CA LEU A 132 0.40 8.80 -5.58
C LEU A 132 -1.11 9.02 -5.80
N LEU A 133 -1.89 9.18 -4.72
CA LEU A 133 -3.31 9.50 -4.80
C LEU A 133 -3.53 10.88 -5.44
N SER A 134 -2.74 11.89 -5.09
CA SER A 134 -2.81 13.22 -5.73
C SER A 134 -2.50 13.13 -7.22
N GLN A 135 -1.39 12.48 -7.57
CA GLN A 135 -1.00 12.28 -8.97
C GLN A 135 -2.09 11.55 -9.76
N TYR A 136 -2.69 10.51 -9.17
CA TYR A 136 -3.82 9.82 -9.79
C TYR A 136 -5.01 10.77 -10.04
N ASN A 137 -5.39 11.57 -9.05
CA ASN A 137 -6.49 12.53 -9.17
C ASN A 137 -6.21 13.65 -10.18
N GLU A 138 -4.95 14.08 -10.33
CA GLU A 138 -4.52 15.10 -11.30
C GLU A 138 -4.50 14.57 -12.75
N THR A 139 -4.26 13.27 -12.94
CA THR A 139 -4.27 12.64 -14.27
C THR A 139 -5.67 12.41 -14.85
N ILE A 140 -6.74 12.64 -14.07
CA ILE A 140 -8.13 12.61 -14.54
C ILE A 140 -8.51 14.04 -14.95
N PRO A 141 -8.92 14.30 -16.21
CA PRO A 141 -9.36 15.63 -16.61
C PRO A 141 -10.54 16.08 -15.72
N PRO A 142 -10.62 17.37 -15.33
CA PRO A 142 -11.51 17.89 -14.29
C PRO A 142 -13.00 17.94 -14.67
N ASN A 143 -13.51 17.07 -15.55
CA ASN A 143 -14.89 17.09 -16.00
C ASN A 143 -15.71 15.86 -15.57
N ILE A 144 -15.71 15.59 -14.26
CA ILE A 144 -16.84 14.94 -13.61
C ILE A 144 -17.14 15.74 -12.36
N ASN A 145 -18.24 16.49 -12.43
CA ASN A 145 -18.86 17.25 -11.34
C ASN A 145 -18.98 16.36 -10.09
N ILE A 146 -18.12 16.59 -9.10
CA ILE A 146 -18.23 15.99 -7.77
C ILE A 146 -19.16 16.94 -6.99
N PRO A 147 -20.41 16.55 -6.67
CA PRO A 147 -21.26 17.39 -5.85
C PRO A 147 -20.61 17.55 -4.46
N PRO A 148 -20.78 18.72 -3.82
CA PRO A 148 -20.22 18.97 -2.50
C PRO A 148 -20.76 17.95 -1.50
N ILE A 149 -19.84 17.38 -0.72
CA ILE A 149 -20.15 16.51 0.42
C ILE A 149 -20.93 17.37 1.42
N ARG A 150 -22.19 17.00 1.65
CA ARG A 150 -23.10 17.66 2.60
C ARG A 150 -22.98 17.02 3.97
#